data_AF-A0A382W6V4-F1
#
_entry.id   AF-A0A382W6V4-F1
#
_cell.length_a   1.000
_cell.length_b   1.000
_cell.length_c   1.000
_cell.angle_alpha   90.00
_cell.angle_beta   90.00
_cell.angle_gamma   90.00
#
_symmetry.space_group_name_H-M   'P 1'
#
loop_
_entity.id
_entity.type
_entity.pdbx_description
1 polymer ?
#
loop_
_entity_poly.entity_id
_entity_poly.type
_entity_poly.pdbx_seq_one_letter_code
_entity_poly.pdbx_strand_id
1 'polypeptide(L)'
;MVDEEKEDYIDSQKEILNRRISFWLSFFLAVVITWWYYALNPPDSTEMRKMRLFFKNNIMEVAKFIRLPNDELQGFADSKSHPFYQTYLKSSEVEKEKINALIHISRDYSPNQYWFNVVFL
;
A
#
# COMPACT_ATOMS: atom_id res chain seq x y z
N MET A 1 11.87 13.71 58.77
CA MET A 1 13.07 14.14 58.01
C MET A 1 13.81 12.96 57.38
N VAL A 2 14.59 12.13 58.10
CA VAL A 2 15.38 11.05 57.43
C VAL A 2 14.52 9.96 56.79
N ASP A 3 13.37 9.62 57.37
CA ASP A 3 12.49 8.60 56.82
C ASP A 3 11.64 9.15 55.65
N GLU A 4 11.27 10.43 55.68
CA GLU A 4 10.59 11.12 54.56
C GLU A 4 11.50 11.21 53.33
N GLU A 5 12.78 11.58 53.50
CA GLU A 5 13.75 11.63 52.39
C GLU A 5 13.98 10.25 51.73
N LYS A 6 13.90 9.16 52.51
CA LYS A 6 14.01 7.80 51.99
C LYS A 6 12.76 7.36 51.23
N GLU A 7 11.59 7.70 51.72
CA GLU A 7 10.33 7.42 51.03
C GLU A 7 10.25 8.16 49.68
N ASP A 8 10.60 9.44 49.66
CA ASP A 8 10.68 10.27 48.44
C ASP A 8 11.70 9.69 47.43
N TYR A 9 12.85 9.23 47.92
CA TYR A 9 13.85 8.58 47.06
C TYR A 9 13.31 7.30 46.43
N ILE A 10 12.64 6.43 47.19
CA ILE A 10 12.07 5.17 46.69
C ILE A 10 10.95 5.44 45.69
N ASP A 11 10.09 6.43 45.95
CA ASP A 11 9.01 6.80 45.05
C ASP A 11 9.53 7.36 43.72
N SER A 12 10.53 8.24 43.77
CA SER A 12 11.19 8.77 42.56
C SER A 12 11.81 7.67 41.68
N GLN A 13 12.42 6.65 42.29
CA GLN A 13 12.99 5.52 41.55
C GLN A 13 11.91 4.67 40.87
N LYS A 14 10.78 4.45 41.55
CA LYS A 14 9.62 3.75 40.98
C LYS A 14 9.02 4.51 39.81
N GLU A 15 8.89 5.84 39.91
CA GLU A 15 8.38 6.69 38.83
C GLU A 15 9.28 6.61 37.59
N ILE A 16 10.61 6.72 37.78
CA ILE A 16 11.59 6.61 36.68
C ILE A 16 11.49 5.23 36.02
N LEU A 17 11.37 4.16 36.80
CA LEU A 17 11.26 2.79 36.30
C LEU A 17 9.96 2.60 35.51
N ASN A 18 8.82 3.04 36.06
CA ASN A 18 7.51 2.96 35.40
C ASN A 18 7.51 3.73 34.08
N ARG A 19 8.09 4.94 34.06
CA ARG A 19 8.23 5.73 32.83
C ARG A 19 9.04 5.00 31.76
N ARG A 20 10.14 4.34 32.16
CA ARG A 20 10.97 3.56 31.23
C ARG A 20 10.22 2.34 30.70
N ILE A 21 9.51 1.61 31.56
CA ILE A 21 8.72 0.44 31.15
C ILE A 21 7.62 0.87 30.19
N SER A 22 6.87 1.91 30.52
CA SER A 22 5.81 2.45 29.65
C SER A 22 6.36 2.90 28.30
N PHE A 23 7.53 3.56 28.28
CA PHE A 23 8.18 3.94 27.04
C PHE A 23 8.55 2.72 26.18
N TRP A 24 9.26 1.75 26.76
CA TRP A 24 9.71 0.58 26.01
C TRP A 24 8.54 -0.27 25.52
N LEU A 25 7.51 -0.46 26.35
CA LEU A 25 6.31 -1.17 25.96
C LEU A 25 5.62 -0.48 24.78
N SER A 26 5.47 0.84 24.84
CA SER A 26 4.88 1.63 23.76
C SER A 26 5.71 1.55 22.49
N PHE A 27 7.03 1.61 22.60
CA PHE A 27 7.95 1.48 21.48
C PHE A 27 7.82 0.11 20.80
N PHE A 28 7.87 -0.98 21.57
CA PHE A 28 7.70 -2.33 21.00
C PHE A 28 6.32 -2.52 20.37
N LEU A 29 5.26 -2.02 21.01
CA LEU A 29 3.92 -2.10 20.46
C LEU A 29 3.83 -1.35 19.12
N ALA A 30 4.38 -0.15 19.02
CA ALA A 30 4.43 0.63 17.79
C ALA A 30 5.21 -0.10 16.68
N VAL A 31 6.35 -0.71 17.01
CA VAL A 31 7.14 -1.51 16.07
C VAL A 31 6.34 -2.72 15.56
N VAL A 32 5.69 -3.45 16.47
CA VAL A 32 4.87 -4.63 16.12
C VAL A 32 3.70 -4.24 15.22
N ILE A 33 2.97 -3.17 15.55
CA ILE A 33 1.84 -2.67 14.74
C ILE A 33 2.33 -2.26 13.36
N THR A 34 3.45 -1.54 13.29
CA THR A 34 4.04 -1.10 12.01
C THR A 34 4.45 -2.29 11.15
N TRP A 35 5.10 -3.29 11.76
CA TRP A 35 5.53 -4.50 11.05
C TRP A 35 4.33 -5.32 10.57
N TRP A 36 3.30 -5.46 11.40
CA TRP A 36 2.05 -6.12 11.04
C TRP A 36 1.35 -5.42 9.87
N TYR A 37 1.26 -4.09 9.90
CA TYR A 37 0.68 -3.30 8.82
C TYR A 37 1.45 -3.47 7.51
N TYR A 38 2.79 -3.47 7.56
CA TYR A 38 3.65 -3.70 6.40
C TYR A 38 3.48 -5.11 5.82
N ALA A 39 3.35 -6.13 6.68
CA ALA A 39 3.14 -7.51 6.24
C ALA A 39 1.78 -7.71 5.54
N LEU A 40 0.73 -7.03 6.01
CA LEU A 40 -0.61 -7.07 5.39
C LEU A 40 -0.71 -6.24 4.11
N ASN A 41 0.12 -5.19 3.98
CA ASN A 41 0.12 -4.29 2.83
C ASN A 41 1.52 -4.24 2.19
N PRO A 42 1.98 -5.36 1.61
CA PRO A 42 3.30 -5.38 0.99
C PRO A 42 3.37 -4.32 -0.11
N PRO A 43 4.50 -3.60 -0.23
CA PRO A 43 4.66 -2.61 -1.26
C PRO A 43 4.53 -3.26 -2.65
N ASP A 44 3.89 -2.55 -3.58
CA ASP A 44 3.78 -3.01 -4.96
C ASP A 44 5.17 -3.34 -5.52
N SER A 45 5.29 -4.48 -6.21
CA SER A 45 6.51 -4.80 -6.95
C SER A 45 6.84 -3.71 -7.98
N THR A 46 8.09 -3.64 -8.41
CA THR A 46 8.54 -2.66 -9.42
C THR A 46 7.73 -2.75 -10.70
N GLU A 47 7.34 -3.96 -11.10
CA GLU A 47 6.49 -4.23 -12.26
C GLU A 47 5.05 -3.76 -12.04
N MET A 48 4.45 -4.08 -10.89
CA MET A 48 3.11 -3.63 -10.54
C MET A 48 3.03 -2.11 -10.50
N ARG A 49 4.03 -1.44 -9.91
CA ARG A 49 4.12 0.03 -9.90
C ARG A 49 4.20 0.60 -11.30
N LYS A 50 5.00 0.02 -12.21
CA LYS A 50 5.08 0.45 -13.61
C LYS A 50 3.74 0.28 -14.32
N MET A 51 3.04 -0.83 -14.08
CA MET A 51 1.74 -1.11 -14.68
C MET A 51 0.65 -0.15 -14.18
N ARG A 52 0.59 0.10 -12.87
CA ARG A 52 -0.32 1.09 -12.27
C ARG A 52 -0.05 2.51 -12.79
N LEU A 53 1.23 2.90 -12.94
CA LEU A 53 1.61 4.17 -13.56
C LEU A 53 1.22 4.25 -15.03
N PHE A 54 1.41 3.16 -15.79
CA PHE A 54 0.96 3.08 -17.18
C PHE A 54 -0.56 3.30 -17.28
N PHE A 55 -1.35 2.63 -16.44
CA PHE A 55 -2.80 2.81 -16.39
C PHE A 55 -3.21 4.22 -16.03
N LYS A 56 -2.58 4.82 -15.00
CA LYS A 56 -2.83 6.21 -14.63
C LYS A 56 -2.58 7.17 -15.80
N ASN A 57 -1.42 7.05 -16.43
CA ASN A 57 -1.00 7.96 -17.49
C ASN A 57 -1.80 7.80 -18.78
N ASN A 58 -2.35 6.61 -19.03
CA ASN A 58 -3.08 6.27 -20.25
C ASN A 58 -4.54 5.90 -19.98
N ILE A 59 -5.13 6.39 -18.88
CA ILE A 59 -6.43 5.92 -18.39
C ILE A 59 -7.54 6.06 -19.43
N MET A 60 -7.52 7.13 -20.22
CA MET A 60 -8.51 7.36 -21.29
C MET A 60 -8.41 6.28 -22.39
N GLU A 61 -7.20 5.94 -22.81
CA GLU A 61 -6.97 4.95 -23.86
C GLU A 61 -7.31 3.55 -23.35
N VAL A 62 -6.83 3.20 -22.16
CA VAL A 62 -7.08 1.90 -21.55
C VAL A 62 -8.57 1.71 -21.26
N ALA A 63 -9.26 2.75 -20.77
CA ALA A 63 -10.70 2.70 -20.54
C ALA A 63 -11.52 2.57 -21.83
N LYS A 64 -11.05 3.16 -22.93
CA LYS A 64 -11.66 2.95 -24.25
C LYS A 64 -11.45 1.51 -24.71
N PHE A 65 -10.22 1.01 -24.62
CA PHE A 65 -9.86 -0.35 -25.01
C PHE A 65 -10.71 -1.40 -24.30
N ILE A 66 -10.80 -1.39 -22.96
CA ILE A 66 -11.57 -2.40 -22.20
C ILE A 66 -13.10 -2.36 -22.47
N ARG A 67 -13.60 -1.30 -23.12
CA ARG A 67 -15.02 -1.16 -23.49
C ARG A 67 -15.31 -1.59 -24.93
N LEU A 68 -14.27 -1.86 -25.73
CA LEU A 68 -14.45 -2.30 -27.11
C LEU A 68 -15.04 -3.72 -27.14
N PRO A 69 -15.86 -4.03 -28.17
CA PRO A 69 -16.33 -5.39 -28.40
C PRO A 69 -15.15 -6.29 -28.83
N ASN A 70 -15.30 -7.61 -28.63
CA ASN A 70 -14.20 -8.58 -28.77
C ASN A 70 -13.56 -8.61 -30.17
N ASP A 71 -14.35 -8.33 -31.21
CA ASP A 71 -13.93 -8.23 -32.60
C ASP A 71 -13.01 -7.01 -32.87
N GLU A 72 -13.29 -5.88 -32.22
CA GLU A 72 -12.49 -4.65 -32.35
C GLU A 72 -11.24 -4.66 -31.45
N LEU A 73 -11.26 -5.42 -30.34
CA LEU A 73 -10.12 -5.52 -29.42
C LEU A 73 -8.83 -6.00 -30.10
N GLN A 74 -8.94 -6.93 -31.05
CA GLN A 74 -7.79 -7.50 -31.74
C GLN A 74 -7.08 -6.45 -32.61
N GLY A 75 -7.85 -5.72 -33.43
CA GLY A 75 -7.31 -4.64 -34.25
C GLY A 75 -6.72 -3.50 -33.42
N PHE A 76 -7.33 -3.19 -32.27
CA PHE A 76 -6.78 -2.19 -31.36
C PHE A 76 -5.45 -2.66 -30.75
N ALA A 77 -5.35 -3.91 -30.30
CA ALA A 77 -4.14 -4.44 -29.72
C ALA A 77 -2.99 -4.53 -30.74
N ASP A 78 -3.29 -4.89 -31.99
CA ASP A 78 -2.29 -4.95 -33.06
C ASP A 78 -1.78 -3.55 -33.45
N SER A 79 -2.61 -2.52 -33.32
CA SER A 79 -2.22 -1.13 -33.57
C SER A 79 -1.31 -0.54 -32.48
N LYS A 80 -1.23 -1.18 -31.31
CA LYS A 80 -0.53 -0.63 -30.14
C LYS A 80 0.73 -1.42 -29.81
N SER A 81 1.84 -0.69 -29.60
CA SER A 81 3.14 -1.29 -29.28
C SER A 81 3.24 -1.83 -27.85
N HIS A 82 2.36 -1.44 -26.92
CA HIS A 82 2.53 -1.80 -25.51
C HIS A 82 2.07 -3.25 -25.24
N PRO A 83 2.88 -4.09 -24.56
CA PRO A 83 2.60 -5.52 -24.38
C PRO A 83 1.29 -5.79 -23.62
N PHE A 84 0.85 -4.84 -22.79
CA PHE A 84 -0.43 -4.91 -22.07
C PHE A 84 -1.61 -5.33 -22.95
N TYR A 85 -1.78 -4.72 -24.13
CA TYR A 85 -2.96 -4.94 -24.96
C TYR A 85 -3.02 -6.37 -25.50
N GLN A 86 -1.87 -6.91 -25.91
CA GLN A 86 -1.76 -8.30 -26.35
C GLN A 86 -1.93 -9.29 -25.20
N THR A 87 -1.38 -8.99 -24.03
CA THR A 87 -1.54 -9.84 -22.84
C THR A 87 -3.00 -9.87 -22.39
N TYR A 88 -3.69 -8.72 -22.38
CA TYR A 88 -5.10 -8.63 -22.00
C TYR A 88 -5.99 -9.49 -22.90
N LEU A 89 -5.72 -9.54 -24.21
CA LEU A 89 -6.47 -10.39 -25.14
C LEU A 89 -6.32 -11.88 -24.81
N LYS A 90 -5.10 -12.30 -24.46
CA LYS A 90 -4.75 -13.70 -24.16
C LYS A 90 -5.19 -14.14 -22.76
N SER A 91 -5.48 -13.19 -21.88
CA SER A 91 -5.92 -13.47 -20.51
C SER A 91 -7.31 -14.10 -20.45
N SER A 92 -7.50 -14.97 -19.45
CA SER A 92 -8.81 -15.54 -19.13
C SER A 92 -9.78 -14.47 -18.62
N GLU A 93 -11.08 -14.76 -18.61
CA GLU A 93 -12.11 -13.84 -18.09
C GLU A 93 -11.86 -13.45 -16.63
N VAL A 94 -11.45 -14.42 -15.79
CA VAL A 94 -11.08 -14.19 -14.38
C VAL A 94 -9.88 -13.26 -14.25
N GLU A 95 -8.89 -13.38 -15.14
CA GLU A 95 -7.74 -12.47 -15.17
C GLU A 95 -8.12 -11.08 -15.66
N LYS A 96 -8.99 -10.99 -16.68
CA LYS A 96 -9.51 -9.71 -17.19
C LYS A 96 -10.27 -8.96 -16.10
N GLU A 97 -11.06 -9.63 -15.28
CA GLU A 97 -11.72 -9.01 -14.12
C GLU A 97 -10.72 -8.43 -13.12
N LYS A 98 -9.67 -9.18 -12.77
CA LYS A 98 -8.60 -8.70 -11.89
C LYS A 98 -7.88 -7.49 -12.48
N ILE A 99 -7.58 -7.52 -13.78
CA ILE A 99 -6.95 -6.42 -14.50
C ILE A 99 -7.88 -5.20 -14.53
N ASN A 100 -9.17 -5.38 -14.78
CA ASN A 100 -10.16 -4.31 -14.78
C ASN A 100 -10.28 -3.64 -13.41
N ALA A 101 -10.30 -4.44 -12.34
CA ALA A 101 -10.25 -3.93 -10.97
C ALA A 101 -8.95 -3.14 -10.71
N LEU A 102 -7.81 -3.66 -11.16
CA LEU A 102 -6.52 -2.99 -11.05
C LEU A 102 -6.49 -1.66 -11.81
N ILE A 103 -7.02 -1.59 -13.04
CA ILE A 103 -7.15 -0.35 -13.82
C ILE A 103 -8.00 0.66 -13.05
N HIS A 104 -9.12 0.22 -12.48
CA HIS A 104 -10.02 1.11 -11.75
C HIS A 104 -9.33 1.74 -10.52
N ILE A 105 -8.64 0.92 -9.71
CA ILE A 105 -7.90 1.39 -8.53
C ILE A 105 -6.70 2.27 -8.92
N SER A 106 -6.11 2.01 -10.08
CA SER A 106 -4.91 2.72 -10.55
C SER A 106 -5.17 4.15 -11.03
N ARG A 107 -6.43 4.52 -11.27
CA ARG A 107 -6.80 5.86 -11.76
C ARG A 107 -6.21 6.97 -10.90
N ASP A 108 -6.33 6.81 -9.58
CA ASP A 108 -5.93 7.81 -8.59
C ASP A 108 -4.59 7.43 -7.90
N TYR A 109 -3.82 6.51 -8.51
CA TYR A 109 -2.62 5.94 -7.91
C TYR A 109 -1.52 6.99 -7.64
N SER A 110 -0.96 6.95 -6.44
CA SER A 110 0.25 7.67 -6.06
C SER A 110 1.30 6.71 -5.51
N PRO A 111 2.55 6.70 -6.01
CA PRO A 111 3.58 5.78 -5.55
C PRO A 111 3.88 5.80 -4.04
N ASN A 112 3.53 6.89 -3.34
CA ASN A 112 3.79 7.07 -1.92
C ASN A 112 2.51 6.99 -1.05
N GLN A 113 1.39 6.53 -1.61
CA GLN A 113 0.08 6.54 -0.94
C GLN A 113 0.08 5.74 0.38
N TYR A 114 0.87 4.67 0.46
CA TYR A 114 1.01 3.85 1.68
C TYR A 114 1.62 4.60 2.86
N TRP A 115 2.50 5.57 2.62
CA TRP A 115 3.14 6.37 3.69
C TRP A 115 2.21 7.46 4.23
N PHE A 116 1.34 8.00 3.39
CA PHE A 116 0.35 8.99 3.82
C PHE A 116 -0.73 8.36 4.73
N ASN A 117 -1.19 7.14 4.45
CA ASN A 117 -2.20 6.48 5.28
C ASN A 117 -1.74 6.19 6.71
N VAL A 118 -0.43 6.00 6.95
CA VAL A 118 0.12 5.75 8.29
C VAL A 118 0.21 7.03 9.14
N VAL A 119 0.36 8.21 8.50
CA VAL A 119 0.45 9.50 9.19
C VAL A 119 -0.93 10.03 9.61
N PHE A 120 -2.00 9.60 8.94
CA PHE A 120 -3.38 10.04 9.18
C PHE A 120 -4.26 8.99 9.90
N LEU A 121 -3.66 7.90 10.39
CA LEU A 121 -4.27 6.90 11.27
C LEU A 121 -4.07 7.28 12.74
#